data_AF-A0A1V9E165-F1
#
_entry.id   AF-A0A1V9E165-F1
#
_cell.length_a   1.000
_cell.length_b   1.000
_cell.length_c   1.000
_cell.angle_alpha   90.00
_cell.angle_beta   90.00
_cell.angle_gamma   90.00
#
_symmetry.space_group_name_H-M   'P 1'
#
loop_
_entity.id
_entity.type
_entity.pdbx_description
1 polymer ?
#
loop_
_entity_poly.entity_id
_entity_poly.type
_entity_poly.pdbx_seq_one_letter_code
_entity_poly.pdbx_strand_id
1 'polypeptide(L)'
;MLNEQERRFLEYWEANRLREKKINKQLLLGLPIGLLFAVPVLIILFSGKFWYTRANMEANSQSSPLILMIAVICIAVFVAVFYKRHQWEQREQHYLELKAREEEGSGQRLKGNGEKEEDIGK
;
A
#
# COMPACT_ATOMS: atom_id res chain seq x y z
N MET A 1 14.93 -1.41 25.29
CA MET A 1 13.64 -0.99 25.87
C MET A 1 12.94 -0.09 24.87
N LEU A 2 11.64 -0.29 24.66
CA LEU A 2 10.84 0.55 23.78
C LEU A 2 10.64 1.94 24.39
N ASN A 3 10.75 2.97 23.56
CA ASN A 3 10.42 4.34 23.90
C ASN A 3 8.88 4.53 23.92
N GLU A 4 8.41 5.59 24.58
CA GLU A 4 6.99 5.95 24.71
C GLU A 4 6.31 6.11 23.34
N GLN A 5 7.02 6.68 22.36
CA GLN A 5 6.51 6.82 20.98
C GLN A 5 6.33 5.45 20.29
N GLU A 6 7.26 4.51 20.50
CA GLU A 6 7.18 3.17 19.93
C GLU A 6 6.02 2.38 20.53
N ARG A 7 5.75 2.51 21.84
CA ARG A 7 4.58 1.90 22.48
C ARG A 7 3.26 2.43 21.95
N ARG A 8 3.13 3.75 21.83
CA ARG A 8 1.92 4.37 21.26
C ARG A 8 1.67 3.93 19.83
N PHE A 9 2.74 3.78 19.03
CA PHE A 9 2.64 3.23 17.69
C PHE A 9 2.18 1.77 17.70
N LEU A 10 2.76 0.93 18.56
CA LEU A 10 2.36 -0.48 18.74
C LEU A 10 0.88 -0.62 19.05
N GLU A 11 0.38 0.09 20.08
CA GLU A 11 -1.03 0.06 20.50
C GLU A 11 -1.97 0.53 19.38
N TYR A 12 -1.63 1.65 18.74
CA TYR A 12 -2.43 2.19 17.63
C TYR A 12 -2.46 1.24 16.43
N TRP A 13 -1.29 0.73 16.02
CA TRP A 13 -1.16 -0.11 14.84
C TRP A 13 -1.82 -1.47 15.08
N GLU A 14 -1.70 -2.05 16.26
CA GLU A 14 -2.37 -3.30 16.61
C GLU A 14 -3.90 -3.17 16.53
N ALA A 15 -4.46 -2.07 17.04
CA ALA A 15 -5.90 -1.81 16.96
C ALA A 15 -6.39 -1.55 15.52
N ASN A 16 -5.56 -0.92 14.67
CA ASN A 16 -5.98 -0.41 13.36
C ASN A 16 -5.51 -1.25 12.15
N ARG A 17 -4.52 -2.15 12.28
CA ARG A 17 -3.90 -2.91 11.18
C ARG A 17 -4.90 -3.70 10.34
N LEU A 18 -5.90 -4.31 10.99
CA LEU A 18 -6.94 -5.10 10.31
C LEU A 18 -7.86 -4.21 9.47
N ARG A 19 -8.19 -3.03 9.99
CA ARG A 19 -9.03 -2.04 9.31
C ARG A 19 -8.30 -1.48 8.10
N GLU A 20 -7.03 -1.10 8.24
CA GLU A 20 -6.22 -0.63 7.10
C GLU A 20 -6.00 -1.73 6.06
N LYS A 21 -5.76 -2.98 6.48
CA LYS A 21 -5.64 -4.13 5.57
C LYS A 21 -6.90 -4.35 4.75
N LYS A 22 -8.09 -4.19 5.36
CA LYS A 22 -9.38 -4.31 4.67
C LYS A 22 -9.57 -3.20 3.65
N ILE A 23 -9.24 -1.95 3.99
CA ILE A 23 -9.31 -0.81 3.07
C ILE A 23 -8.37 -1.02 1.88
N ASN A 24 -7.14 -1.49 2.11
CA ASN A 24 -6.20 -1.78 1.04
C ASN A 24 -6.67 -2.90 0.12
N LYS A 25 -7.26 -3.97 0.67
CA LYS A 25 -7.90 -5.02 -0.12
C LYS A 25 -9.08 -4.49 -0.93
N GLN A 26 -9.92 -3.64 -0.36
CA GLN A 26 -11.07 -3.04 -1.05
C GLN A 26 -10.61 -2.12 -2.19
N LEU A 27 -9.54 -1.35 -2.00
CA LEU A 27 -8.94 -0.54 -3.07
C LEU A 27 -8.34 -1.40 -4.18
N LEU A 28 -7.64 -2.49 -3.82
CA LEU A 28 -7.08 -3.44 -4.79
C LEU A 28 -8.16 -4.13 -5.64
N LEU A 29 -9.35 -4.35 -5.08
CA LEU A 29 -10.50 -4.94 -5.78
C LEU A 29 -11.33 -3.90 -6.53
N GLY A 30 -11.45 -2.67 -6.01
CA GLY A 30 -12.22 -1.59 -6.64
C GLY A 30 -11.54 -1.02 -7.88
N LEU A 31 -10.21 -1.03 -7.93
CA LEU A 31 -9.43 -0.53 -9.07
C LEU A 31 -9.60 -1.34 -10.37
N PRO A 32 -9.48 -2.68 -10.39
CA PRO A 32 -9.72 -3.46 -11.61
C PRO A 32 -11.16 -3.34 -12.08
N ILE A 33 -12.13 -3.15 -11.17
CA ILE A 33 -13.53 -2.86 -11.53
C ILE A 33 -13.62 -1.48 -12.19
N GLY A 34 -13.01 -0.44 -11.61
CA GLY A 34 -12.96 0.89 -12.23
C GLY A 34 -12.28 0.88 -13.60
N LEU A 35 -11.21 0.09 -13.75
CA LEU A 35 -10.54 -0.12 -15.03
C LEU A 35 -11.44 -0.86 -16.02
N LEU A 36 -12.17 -1.90 -15.59
CA LEU A 36 -13.13 -2.64 -16.41
C LEU A 36 -14.22 -1.74 -16.99
N PHE A 37 -14.63 -0.69 -16.27
CA PHE A 37 -15.58 0.32 -16.80
C PHE A 37 -14.91 1.40 -17.64
N ALA A 38 -13.67 1.78 -17.30
CA ALA A 38 -12.91 2.75 -18.10
C ALA A 38 -12.54 2.19 -19.48
N VAL A 39 -12.15 0.91 -19.57
CA VAL A 39 -11.68 0.27 -20.81
C VAL A 39 -12.70 0.34 -21.95
N PRO A 40 -13.99 -0.02 -21.79
CA PRO A 40 -15.01 0.13 -22.82
C PRO A 40 -15.23 1.58 -23.26
N VAL A 41 -15.21 2.54 -22.32
CA VAL A 41 -15.33 3.97 -22.62
C VAL A 41 -14.16 4.42 -23.49
N LEU A 42 -12.95 3.98 -23.14
CA LEU A 42 -11.76 4.22 -23.95
C LEU A 42 -11.91 3.58 -25.34
N ILE A 43 -12.32 2.31 -25.42
CA ILE A 43 -12.54 1.61 -26.70
C ILE A 43 -13.53 2.38 -27.57
N ILE A 44 -14.67 2.82 -27.04
CA ILE A 44 -15.68 3.57 -27.80
C ILE A 44 -15.11 4.90 -28.30
N LEU A 45 -14.41 5.65 -27.45
CA LEU A 45 -13.76 6.91 -27.83
C LEU A 45 -12.70 6.71 -28.93
N PHE A 46 -11.92 5.63 -28.84
CA PHE A 46 -10.92 5.28 -29.85
C PHE A 46 -11.56 4.78 -31.16
N SER A 47 -12.58 3.92 -31.09
CA SER A 47 -13.31 3.40 -32.24
C SER A 47 -14.04 4.50 -33.01
N GLY A 48 -14.53 5.54 -32.34
CA GLY A 48 -15.09 6.72 -33.00
C GLY A 48 -14.10 7.44 -33.93
N LYS A 49 -12.81 7.50 -33.55
CA LYS A 49 -11.73 8.05 -34.39
C LYS A 49 -11.34 7.13 -35.55
N PHE A 50 -11.46 5.81 -35.38
CA PHE A 50 -11.23 4.83 -36.46
C PHE A 50 -12.35 4.80 -37.51
N TRP A 51 -13.58 5.19 -37.17
CA TRP A 51 -14.72 5.20 -38.10
C TRP A 51 -14.87 6.51 -38.89
N TYR A 52 -14.45 7.65 -38.31
CA TYR A 52 -14.52 8.98 -38.93
C TYR A 52 -13.19 9.43 -39.55
N THR A 53 -12.69 8.67 -40.51
CA THR A 53 -11.42 8.92 -41.21
C THR A 53 -11.40 10.25 -42.00
N ARG A 54 -12.55 10.88 -42.27
CA ARG A 54 -12.63 12.12 -43.05
C ARG A 54 -12.30 13.41 -42.29
N ALA A 55 -12.34 13.41 -40.96
CA ALA A 55 -11.89 14.58 -40.15
C ALA A 55 -10.41 14.48 -39.74
N ASN A 56 -9.72 13.39 -40.12
CA ASN A 56 -8.43 13.00 -39.56
C ASN A 56 -7.22 13.39 -40.45
N MET A 57 -7.43 14.21 -41.48
CA MET A 57 -6.38 14.58 -42.43
C MET A 57 -5.50 15.76 -41.94
N GLU A 58 -5.92 16.50 -40.91
CA GLU A 58 -5.17 17.62 -40.32
C GLU A 58 -4.44 17.25 -39.00
N ALA A 59 -4.79 16.12 -38.37
CA ALA A 59 -4.38 15.80 -37.00
C ALA A 59 -3.23 14.76 -36.88
N ASN A 60 -2.58 14.42 -38.00
CA ASN A 60 -1.81 13.16 -38.12
C ASN A 60 -0.28 13.32 -38.12
N SER A 61 0.29 14.42 -37.61
CA SER A 61 1.74 14.63 -37.67
C SER A 61 2.54 14.15 -36.45
N GLN A 62 1.98 14.05 -35.24
CA GLN A 62 2.71 13.53 -34.07
C GLN A 62 1.73 12.83 -33.12
N SER A 63 2.16 11.73 -32.49
CA SER A 63 1.40 10.86 -31.58
C SER A 63 0.17 11.52 -30.91
N SER A 64 -1.01 10.92 -31.07
CA SER A 64 -2.28 11.47 -30.55
C SER A 64 -2.17 11.79 -29.06
N PRO A 65 -2.18 13.08 -28.65
CA PRO A 65 -1.96 13.51 -27.27
C PRO A 65 -2.90 12.84 -26.25
N LEU A 66 -4.07 12.40 -26.72
CA LEU A 66 -5.07 11.67 -25.96
C LEU A 66 -4.56 10.29 -25.45
N ILE A 67 -3.79 9.57 -26.26
CA ILE A 67 -3.23 8.25 -25.88
C ILE A 67 -2.21 8.44 -24.76
N LEU A 68 -1.36 9.46 -24.88
CA LEU A 68 -0.39 9.81 -23.85
C LEU A 68 -1.09 10.20 -22.54
N MET A 69 -2.16 11.00 -22.61
CA MET A 69 -2.95 11.38 -21.43
C MET A 69 -3.53 10.15 -20.71
N ILE A 70 -4.09 9.20 -21.46
CA ILE A 70 -4.64 7.96 -20.89
C ILE A 70 -3.54 7.10 -20.28
N ALA A 71 -2.40 6.95 -20.97
CA ALA A 71 -1.26 6.21 -20.44
C ALA A 71 -0.78 6.81 -19.11
N VAL A 72 -0.69 8.13 -19.02
CA VAL A 72 -0.32 8.84 -17.78
C VAL A 72 -1.34 8.60 -16.66
N ILE A 73 -2.64 8.65 -16.95
CA ILE A 73 -3.69 8.37 -15.96
C ILE A 73 -3.60 6.92 -15.46
N CYS A 74 -3.43 5.95 -16.37
CA CYS A 74 -3.28 4.55 -16.00
C CYS A 74 -2.05 4.32 -15.11
N ILE A 75 -0.90 4.92 -15.46
CA ILE A 75 0.33 4.82 -14.66
C ILE A 75 0.13 5.50 -13.30
N ALA A 76 -0.47 6.68 -13.24
CA ALA A 76 -0.73 7.38 -11.98
C ALA A 76 -1.62 6.57 -11.04
N VAL A 77 -2.69 5.98 -11.57
CA VAL A 77 -3.60 5.10 -10.82
C VAL A 77 -2.87 3.85 -10.31
N PHE A 78 -2.06 3.21 -11.16
CA PHE A 78 -1.26 2.06 -10.78
C PHE A 78 -0.26 2.39 -9.66
N VAL A 79 0.53 3.47 -9.82
CA VAL A 79 1.53 3.91 -8.86
C VAL A 79 0.88 4.28 -7.52
N ALA A 80 -0.25 4.99 -7.52
CA ALA A 80 -0.95 5.38 -6.30
C ALA A 80 -1.38 4.16 -5.46
N VAL A 81 -1.87 3.10 -6.12
CA VAL A 81 -2.28 1.88 -5.43
C VAL A 81 -1.09 1.06 -4.98
N PHE A 82 -0.07 0.92 -5.82
CA PHE A 82 1.16 0.24 -5.42
C PHE A 82 1.81 0.93 -4.21
N TYR A 83 1.91 2.25 -4.23
CA TYR A 83 2.44 3.05 -3.13
C TYR A 83 1.67 2.82 -1.83
N LYS A 84 0.33 2.87 -1.86
CA LYS A 84 -0.49 2.67 -0.67
C LYS A 84 -0.36 1.27 -0.08
N ARG A 85 -0.26 0.24 -0.93
CA ARG A 85 0.01 -1.12 -0.48
C ARG A 85 1.39 -1.23 0.16
N HIS A 86 2.41 -0.69 -0.50
CA HIS A 86 3.79 -0.72 -0.01
C HIS A 86 3.92 0.00 1.35
N GLN A 87 3.28 1.16 1.52
CA GLN A 87 3.23 1.88 2.79
C GLN A 87 2.65 1.03 3.94
N TRP A 88 1.62 0.22 3.66
CA TRP A 88 1.07 -0.68 4.68
C TRP A 88 2.04 -1.81 5.04
N GLU A 89 2.69 -2.40 4.03
CA GLU A 89 3.69 -3.46 4.24
C GLU A 89 4.87 -2.94 5.08
N GLN A 90 5.35 -1.72 4.84
CA GLN A 90 6.42 -1.09 5.62
C GLN A 90 6.02 -0.87 7.10
N ARG A 91 4.80 -0.38 7.36
CA ARG A 91 4.30 -0.20 8.74
C ARG A 91 4.14 -1.52 9.47
N GLU A 92 3.67 -2.55 8.77
CA GLU A 92 3.54 -3.90 9.33
C GLU A 92 4.91 -4.50 9.67
N GLN A 93 5.91 -4.32 8.81
CA GLN A 93 7.28 -4.75 9.09
C GLN A 93 7.84 -4.04 10.33
N HIS A 94 7.69 -2.72 10.41
CA HIS A 94 8.14 -1.94 11.56
C HIS A 94 7.48 -2.41 12.87
N TYR A 95 6.18 -2.72 12.84
CA TYR A 95 5.47 -3.29 13.99
C TYR A 95 6.07 -4.64 14.43
N LEU A 96 6.38 -5.53 13.49
CA LEU A 96 6.99 -6.83 13.80
C LEU A 96 8.39 -6.69 14.42
N GLU A 97 9.19 -5.75 13.89
CA GLU A 97 10.51 -5.44 14.45
C GLU A 97 10.43 -4.91 15.89
N LEU A 98 9.46 -4.02 16.17
CA LEU A 98 9.26 -3.50 17.52
C LEU A 98 8.77 -4.58 18.49
N LYS A 99 7.88 -5.46 18.05
CA LYS A 99 7.37 -6.57 18.86
C LYS A 99 8.47 -7.57 19.20
N ALA A 100 9.33 -7.92 18.24
CA ALA A 100 10.48 -8.79 18.49
C ALA A 100 11.42 -8.20 19.57
N ARG A 101 11.69 -6.89 19.51
CA ARG A 101 12.51 -6.18 20.52
C ARG A 101 11.87 -6.14 21.91
N GLU A 102 10.53 -6.14 21.99
CA GLU A 102 9.80 -6.22 23.25
C GLU A 102 9.96 -7.61 23.90
N GLU A 103 9.82 -8.66 23.11
CA GLU A 103 9.96 -10.06 23.55
C GLU A 103 11.39 -10.36 24.01
N GLU A 104 12.41 -9.88 23.29
CA GLU A 104 13.81 -10.01 23.69
C GLU A 104 14.11 -9.27 25.01
N GLY A 105 13.60 -8.04 25.16
CA GLY A 105 13.81 -7.23 26.36
C GLY A 105 13.07 -7.74 27.59
N SER A 106 11.92 -8.40 27.40
CA SER A 106 11.15 -9.04 28.48
C SER A 106 11.75 -10.39 28.88
N GLY A 107 12.22 -11.20 27.93
CA GLY A 107 12.93 -12.45 28.21
C GLY A 107 14.23 -12.24 29.01
N GLN A 108 14.98 -11.18 28.72
CA GLN A 108 16.19 -10.83 29.48
C GLN A 108 15.87 -10.36 30.91
N ARG A 109 14.76 -9.65 31.11
CA ARG A 109 14.29 -9.23 32.44
C ARG A 109 13.88 -10.43 33.31
N LEU A 110 13.23 -11.43 32.73
CA LEU A 110 12.81 -12.62 33.47
C LEU A 110 14.00 -13.49 33.86
N LYS A 111 14.97 -13.67 32.96
CA LYS A 111 16.18 -14.45 33.22
C LYS A 111 17.06 -13.83 34.32
N GLY A 112 17.24 -12.50 34.30
CA GLY A 112 18.02 -11.79 35.32
C GLY A 112 17.33 -11.69 36.69
N ASN A 113 16.03 -11.96 36.80
CA ASN A 113 15.32 -12.02 38.08
C ASN A 113 15.39 -13.42 38.71
N GLY A 114 15.37 -14.47 37.89
CA GLY A 114 15.56 -15.85 38.36
C GLY A 114 16.98 -16.13 38.89
N GLU A 115 18.01 -15.60 38.23
CA GLU A 115 19.41 -15.73 38.73
C GLU A 115 19.64 -14.99 40.06
N LYS A 116 18.90 -13.90 40.32
CA LYS A 116 19.01 -13.16 41.60
C LYS A 116 18.30 -13.85 42.76
N GLU A 117 17.18 -14.54 42.50
CA GLU A 117 16.50 -15.32 43.54
C GLU A 117 17.28 -16.59 43.92
N GLU A 118 18.04 -17.18 42.99
CA GLU A 118 18.93 -18.32 43.28
C GLU A 118 20.17 -17.96 44.12
N ASP A 119 20.64 -16.71 44.05
CA ASP A 119 21.84 -16.22 44.78
C ASP A 119 21.50 -15.70 46.19
N ILE A 120 20.25 -15.30 46.44
CA ILE A 120 19.79 -14.83 47.76
C ILE A 120 19.34 -16.00 48.67
N GLY A 121 19.18 -17.21 48.11
CA GLY A 121 18.73 -18.41 48.82
C GLY A 121 19.85 -19.33 49.36
N LYS A 122 21.12 -18.91 49.36
CA LYS A 122 22.28 -19.63 49.91
C LYS A 122 22.94 -18.83 51.02
#